data_AF-A0A3M1PGH2-F1
#
_entry.id   AF-A0A3M1PGH2-F1
#
_cell.length_a   1.000
_cell.length_b   1.000
_cell.length_c   1.000
_cell.angle_alpha   90.00
_cell.angle_beta   90.00
_cell.angle_gamma   90.00
#
_symmetry.space_group_name_H-M   'P 1'
#
loop_
_entity.id
_entity.type
_entity.pdbx_description
1 polymer ?
#
loop_
_entity_poly.entity_id
_entity_poly.type
_entity_poly.pdbx_seq_one_letter_code
_entity_poly.pdbx_strand_id
1 'polypeptide(L)'
;MYGRRPRHDPRSLADELRRFGAPPEVIAAALREREDKVVAIHPDNVETVTLFAALSTQWRHAGLTGVRIGLDYQAIEPTARMLGIALTPEIFSGLRVMEMEALAAMREEGY
;
A
#
# COMPACT_ATOMS: atom_id res chain seq x y z
N MET A 1 -5.62 23.09 7.08
CA MET A 1 -6.08 22.85 5.69
C MET A 1 -5.01 21.99 5.02
N TYR A 2 -5.11 20.66 5.11
CA TYR A 2 -4.08 19.77 4.57
C TYR A 2 -4.22 19.73 3.04
N GLY A 3 -3.26 20.38 2.35
CA GLY A 3 -3.14 20.32 0.91
C GLY A 3 -2.99 18.88 0.47
N ARG A 4 -3.83 18.45 -0.48
CA ARG A 4 -3.70 17.19 -1.20
C ARG A 4 -2.25 17.09 -1.69
N ARG A 5 -1.46 16.16 -1.14
CA ARG A 5 -0.12 15.90 -1.69
C ARG A 5 -0.30 15.58 -3.19
N PRO A 6 0.43 16.25 -4.10
CA PRO A 6 0.34 15.94 -5.51
C PRO A 6 0.72 14.48 -5.71
N ARG A 7 -0.08 13.73 -6.47
CA ARG A 7 0.34 12.42 -6.98
C ARG A 7 1.62 12.67 -7.76
N HIS A 8 2.75 12.10 -7.34
CA HIS A 8 4.04 12.34 -7.99
C HIS A 8 4.04 11.75 -9.41
N ASP A 9 3.70 12.59 -10.39
CA ASP A 9 3.88 12.33 -11.82
C ASP A 9 5.36 11.94 -12.06
N PRO A 10 5.66 10.84 -12.76
CA PRO A 10 7.02 10.51 -13.20
C PRO A 10 7.76 11.68 -13.85
N ARG A 11 7.04 12.56 -14.55
CA ARG A 11 7.59 13.79 -15.15
C ARG A 11 8.05 14.81 -14.09
N SER A 12 7.37 14.85 -12.93
CA SER A 12 7.78 15.71 -11.79
C SER A 12 9.10 15.28 -11.15
N LEU A 13 9.37 13.96 -11.08
CA LEU A 13 10.62 13.46 -10.48
C LEU A 13 11.84 13.81 -11.34
N ALA A 14 11.73 13.65 -12.64
CA ALA A 14 12.82 14.01 -13.56
C ALA A 14 13.17 15.50 -13.44
N ASP A 15 12.15 16.37 -13.36
CA ASP A 15 12.34 17.81 -13.26
C ASP A 15 12.90 18.24 -11.90
N GLU A 16 12.49 17.59 -10.81
CA GLU A 16 13.08 17.79 -9.48
C GLU A 16 14.56 17.40 -9.47
N LEU A 17 14.90 16.20 -9.95
CA LEU A 17 16.29 15.72 -9.98
C LEU A 17 17.19 16.62 -10.86
N ARG A 18 16.68 17.12 -11.99
CA ARG A 18 17.38 18.12 -12.81
C ARG A 18 17.65 19.41 -12.05
N ARG A 19 16.67 19.91 -11.27
CA ARG A 19 16.86 21.12 -10.43
C ARG A 19 17.92 20.93 -9.35
N PHE A 20 18.06 19.71 -8.84
CA PHE A 20 19.13 19.35 -7.91
C PHE A 20 20.49 19.09 -8.60
N GLY A 21 20.58 19.26 -9.92
CA GLY A 21 21.82 19.09 -10.68
C GLY A 21 22.21 17.63 -10.90
N ALA A 22 21.27 16.69 -10.78
CA ALA A 22 21.54 15.28 -11.04
C ALA A 22 21.96 15.08 -12.51
N PRO A 23 23.03 14.31 -12.77
CA PRO A 23 23.41 13.94 -14.12
C PRO A 23 22.29 13.16 -14.85
N PRO A 24 22.18 13.28 -16.20
CA PRO A 24 21.14 12.60 -16.98
C PRO A 24 21.06 11.09 -16.75
N GLU A 25 22.20 10.43 -16.54
CA GLU A 25 22.29 9.00 -16.25
C GLU A 25 21.64 8.62 -14.91
N VAL A 26 21.77 9.48 -13.89
CA VAL A 26 21.16 9.27 -12.57
C VAL A 26 19.64 9.45 -12.67
N ILE A 27 19.18 10.43 -13.43
CA ILE A 27 17.75 10.66 -13.66
C ILE A 27 17.13 9.47 -14.40
N ALA A 28 17.79 8.97 -15.45
CA ALA A 28 17.33 7.82 -16.21
C ALA A 28 17.25 6.55 -15.35
N ALA A 29 18.27 6.29 -14.53
CA ALA A 29 18.28 5.18 -13.59
C ALA A 29 17.14 5.28 -12.57
N ALA A 30 16.93 6.47 -11.98
CA ALA A 30 15.86 6.69 -11.00
C ALA A 30 14.47 6.50 -11.61
N LEU A 31 14.25 6.96 -12.85
CA LEU A 31 12.97 6.74 -13.55
C LEU A 31 12.72 5.26 -13.84
N ARG A 32 13.73 4.54 -14.31
CA ARG A 32 13.64 3.09 -14.58
C ARG A 32 13.36 2.31 -13.29
N GLU A 33 14.12 2.55 -12.24
CA GLU A 33 13.91 1.89 -10.94
C GLU A 33 12.49 2.13 -10.41
N ARG A 34 11.94 3.33 -10.65
CA ARG A 34 10.58 3.66 -10.26
C ARG A 34 9.55 2.90 -11.08
N GLU A 35 9.74 2.81 -12.40
CA GLU A 35 8.87 2.10 -13.33
C GLU A 35 8.82 0.59 -12.98
N ASP A 36 9.98 0.00 -12.67
CA ASP A 36 10.09 -1.39 -12.21
C ASP A 36 9.34 -1.65 -10.89
N LYS A 37 9.12 -0.60 -10.08
CA LYS A 37 8.40 -0.66 -8.81
C LYS A 37 6.91 -0.28 -8.92
N VAL A 38 6.42 0.08 -10.11
CA VAL A 38 4.99 0.35 -10.30
C VAL A 38 4.25 -0.97 -10.44
N VAL A 39 3.41 -1.27 -9.46
CA VAL A 39 2.45 -2.39 -9.56
C VAL A 39 1.12 -1.85 -10.07
N ALA A 40 0.72 -2.29 -11.26
CA ALA A 40 -0.61 -2.00 -11.77
C ALA A 40 -1.67 -2.81 -11.01
N ILE A 41 -2.69 -2.14 -10.51
CA ILE A 41 -3.82 -2.78 -9.82
C ILE A 41 -4.98 -2.85 -10.79
N HIS A 42 -5.61 -4.03 -10.92
CA HIS A 42 -6.83 -4.19 -11.71
C HIS A 42 -7.92 -3.24 -11.18
N PRO A 43 -8.71 -2.55 -12.02
CA PRO A 43 -9.71 -1.57 -11.59
C PRO A 43 -10.63 -2.07 -10.46
N ASP A 44 -11.10 -3.30 -10.56
CA ASP A 44 -12.01 -3.93 -9.59
C ASP A 44 -11.36 -4.14 -8.21
N ASN A 45 -10.03 -4.16 -8.13
CA ASN A 45 -9.29 -4.38 -6.90
C ASN A 45 -8.78 -3.08 -6.27
N VAL A 46 -8.99 -1.92 -6.90
CA VAL A 46 -8.45 -0.64 -6.42
C VAL A 46 -8.95 -0.33 -5.02
N GLU A 47 -10.26 -0.50 -4.75
CA GLU A 47 -10.84 -0.24 -3.43
C GLU A 47 -10.33 -1.24 -2.38
N THR A 48 -10.28 -2.52 -2.72
CA THR A 48 -9.74 -3.59 -1.85
C THR A 48 -8.29 -3.30 -1.46
N VAL A 49 -7.42 -3.02 -2.42
CA VAL A 49 -6.00 -2.74 -2.16
C VAL A 49 -5.83 -1.43 -1.38
N THR A 50 -6.63 -0.41 -1.69
CA THR A 50 -6.61 0.87 -0.96
C THR A 50 -6.99 0.68 0.51
N LEU A 51 -8.04 -0.08 0.78
CA LEU A 51 -8.49 -0.38 2.13
C LEU A 51 -7.47 -1.24 2.88
N PHE A 52 -6.92 -2.28 2.24
CA PHE A 52 -5.87 -3.10 2.84
C PHE A 52 -4.64 -2.27 3.23
N ALA A 53 -4.16 -1.39 2.33
CA ALA A 53 -3.02 -0.52 2.61
C ALA A 53 -3.28 0.44 3.78
N ALA A 54 -4.51 0.94 3.91
CA ALA A 54 -4.91 1.79 5.03
C ALA A 54 -4.96 1.04 6.38
N LEU A 55 -5.16 -0.28 6.34
CA LEU A 55 -5.14 -1.16 7.51
C LEU A 55 -3.75 -1.70 7.84
N SER A 56 -2.69 -1.24 7.17
CA SER A 56 -1.31 -1.77 7.31
C SER A 56 -0.76 -1.81 8.74
N THR A 57 -1.26 -0.95 9.63
CA THR A 57 -0.85 -0.92 11.05
C THR A 57 -1.81 -1.66 11.98
N GLN A 58 -2.95 -2.14 11.47
CA GLN A 58 -4.05 -2.71 12.25
C GLN A 58 -3.95 -4.24 12.28
N TRP A 59 -2.99 -4.75 13.06
CA TRP A 59 -2.79 -6.19 13.25
C TRP A 59 -3.16 -6.61 14.67
N ARG A 60 -3.81 -7.77 14.78
CA ARG A 60 -3.93 -8.51 16.03
C ARG A 60 -2.66 -9.35 16.21
N HIS A 61 -2.17 -9.36 17.44
CA HIS A 61 -0.98 -10.09 17.82
C HIS A 61 -1.34 -11.13 18.89
N ALA A 62 -0.59 -12.24 18.94
CA ALA A 62 -0.77 -13.29 19.93
C ALA A 62 0.56 -13.90 20.37
N GLY A 63 0.52 -14.62 21.50
CA GLY A 63 1.69 -15.24 22.11
C GLY A 63 2.66 -14.23 22.75
N LEU A 64 3.66 -14.75 23.44
CA LEU A 64 4.67 -13.92 24.13
C LEU A 64 5.62 -13.20 23.17
N THR A 65 5.80 -13.74 21.96
CA THR A 65 6.63 -13.15 20.91
C THR A 65 5.91 -12.08 20.11
N GLY A 66 4.60 -11.87 20.34
CA GLY A 66 3.82 -10.83 19.66
C GLY A 66 3.63 -11.09 18.17
N VAL A 67 3.49 -12.34 17.75
CA VAL A 67 3.31 -12.70 16.34
C VAL A 67 1.96 -12.19 15.83
N ARG A 68 1.95 -11.60 14.63
CA ARG A 68 0.73 -11.17 13.95
C ARG A 68 -0.09 -12.39 13.53
N ILE A 69 -1.38 -12.38 13.86
CA ILE A 69 -2.28 -13.50 13.57
C ILE A 69 -3.43 -13.15 12.62
N GLY A 70 -3.58 -11.87 12.29
CA GLY A 70 -4.62 -11.37 11.39
C GLY A 70 -4.85 -9.88 11.57
N LEU A 71 -5.56 -9.28 10.63
CA LEU A 71 -6.05 -7.92 10.71
C LEU A 71 -7.08 -7.79 11.84
N ASP A 72 -7.17 -6.60 12.42
CA ASP A 72 -8.28 -6.31 13.32
C ASP A 72 -9.55 -5.98 12.52
N TYR A 73 -10.49 -6.91 12.48
CA TYR A 73 -11.70 -6.75 11.69
C TYR A 73 -12.61 -5.63 12.19
N GLN A 74 -12.48 -5.26 13.47
CA GLN A 74 -13.19 -4.13 14.04
C GLN A 74 -12.71 -2.80 13.44
N ALA A 75 -11.50 -2.74 12.90
CA ALA A 75 -10.97 -1.57 12.21
C ALA A 75 -11.42 -1.45 10.74
N ILE A 76 -11.88 -2.54 10.11
CA ILE A 76 -12.20 -2.56 8.67
C ILE A 76 -13.32 -1.56 8.33
N GLU A 77 -14.46 -1.66 9.00
CA GLU A 77 -15.61 -0.78 8.74
C GLU A 77 -15.33 0.71 9.00
N PRO A 78 -14.77 1.14 10.15
CA PRO A 78 -14.47 2.55 10.36
C PRO A 78 -13.44 3.09 9.35
N THR A 79 -12.43 2.30 8.97
CA THR A 79 -11.46 2.71 7.95
C THR A 79 -12.10 2.81 6.57
N ALA A 80 -12.91 1.84 6.14
CA ALA A 80 -13.64 1.89 4.87
C ALA A 80 -14.55 3.12 4.78
N ARG A 81 -15.29 3.41 5.86
CA ARG A 81 -16.14 4.60 5.97
C ARG A 81 -15.35 5.90 5.87
N MET A 82 -14.18 6.00 6.53
CA MET A 82 -13.32 7.19 6.43
C MET A 82 -12.76 7.41 5.01
N LEU A 83 -12.59 6.33 4.25
CA LEU A 83 -12.13 6.36 2.86
C LEU A 83 -13.26 6.56 1.84
N GLY A 84 -14.53 6.49 2.29
CA GLY A 84 -15.69 6.52 1.39
C GLY A 84 -15.84 5.26 0.54
N ILE A 85 -15.28 4.14 0.98
CA ILE A 85 -15.37 2.83 0.31
C ILE A 85 -16.61 2.09 0.85
N ALA A 86 -17.48 1.64 -0.04
CA ALA A 86 -18.61 0.80 0.32
C ALA A 86 -18.12 -0.63 0.55
N LEU A 87 -18.38 -1.21 1.72
CA LEU A 87 -18.01 -2.61 1.97
C LEU A 87 -18.96 -3.56 1.22
N THR A 88 -18.37 -4.43 0.40
CA THR A 88 -19.07 -5.53 -0.28
C THR A 88 -18.44 -6.88 0.11
N PRO A 89 -19.15 -8.01 -0.14
CA PRO A 89 -18.57 -9.34 0.04
C PRO A 89 -17.26 -9.55 -0.72
N GLU A 90 -17.14 -8.98 -1.92
CA GLU A 90 -15.96 -9.09 -2.78
C GLU A 90 -14.76 -8.35 -2.18
N ILE A 91 -14.98 -7.13 -1.65
CA ILE A 91 -13.93 -6.38 -0.94
C ILE A 91 -13.48 -7.16 0.30
N PHE A 92 -14.43 -7.67 1.09
CA PHE A 92 -14.08 -8.45 2.28
C PHE A 92 -13.32 -9.73 1.93
N SER A 93 -13.74 -10.45 0.89
CA SER A 93 -13.03 -11.64 0.40
C SER A 93 -11.62 -11.29 -0.10
N GLY A 94 -11.47 -10.16 -0.81
CA GLY A 94 -10.17 -9.68 -1.25
C GLY A 94 -9.24 -9.31 -0.09
N LEU A 95 -9.77 -8.66 0.95
CA LEU A 95 -9.01 -8.37 2.18
C LEU A 95 -8.51 -9.65 2.85
N ARG A 96 -9.33 -10.71 2.88
CA ARG A 96 -8.94 -12.03 3.43
C ARG A 96 -7.79 -12.66 2.65
N VAL A 97 -7.82 -12.57 1.32
CA VAL A 97 -6.71 -13.06 0.48
C VAL A 97 -5.44 -12.29 0.79
N MET A 98 -5.50 -10.95 0.80
CA MET A 98 -4.32 -10.12 1.09
C MET A 98 -3.78 -10.34 2.52
N GLU A 99 -4.65 -10.52 3.50
CA GLU A 99 -4.29 -10.88 4.88
C GLU A 99 -3.50 -12.20 4.92
N MET A 100 -3.98 -13.24 4.25
CA MET A 100 -3.32 -14.54 4.22
C MET A 100 -1.91 -14.48 3.61
N GLU A 101 -1.78 -13.78 2.47
CA GLU A 101 -0.49 -13.60 1.79
C GLU A 101 0.47 -12.76 2.62
N ALA A 102 -0.01 -11.68 3.25
CA ALA A 102 0.82 -10.85 4.12
C ALA A 102 1.32 -11.64 5.33
N LEU A 103 0.46 -12.45 5.96
CA LEU A 103 0.87 -13.32 7.06
C LEU A 103 1.88 -14.39 6.60
N ALA A 104 1.78 -14.90 5.38
CA ALA A 104 2.76 -15.83 4.81
C ALA A 104 4.13 -15.15 4.63
N ALA A 105 4.16 -13.99 3.98
CA ALA A 105 5.38 -13.21 3.76
C ALA A 105 6.07 -12.83 5.10
N MET A 106 5.30 -12.40 6.10
CA MET A 106 5.85 -12.05 7.42
C MET A 106 6.51 -13.24 8.11
N ARG A 107 5.93 -14.44 7.99
CA ARG A 107 6.53 -15.67 8.53
C ARG A 107 7.83 -16.04 7.82
N GLU A 108 7.91 -15.83 6.51
CA GLU A 108 9.13 -16.09 5.73
C GLU A 108 10.26 -15.13 6.11
N GLU A 109 9.94 -13.86 6.42
CA GLU A 109 10.91 -12.86 6.87
C GLU A 109 11.33 -13.01 8.35
N GLY A 110 10.72 -13.93 9.10
CA GLY A 110 11.03 -14.20 10.51
C GLY A 110 10.45 -13.17 11.49
N TYR A 111 9.38 -12.47 11.10
CA TYR A 111 8.65 -11.49 11.92
C TYR A 111 7.37 -12.03 12.53
#